data_AF-A0A0C9XVW7-F1
#
_entry.id   AF-A0A0C9XVW7-F1
#
_cell.length_a   1.000
_cell.length_b   1.000
_cell.length_c   1.000
_cell.angle_alpha   90.00
_cell.angle_beta   90.00
_cell.angle_gamma   90.00
#
_symmetry.space_group_name_H-M   'P 1'
#
loop_
_entity.id
_entity.type
_entity.pdbx_description
1 polymer ?
#
loop_
_entity_poly.entity_id
_entity_poly.type
_entity_poly.pdbx_seq_one_letter_code
_entity_poly.pdbx_strand_id
1 'polypeptide(L)'
;MSIPFDALHTLRASPVVGVGGVYATWNGIDKTVTVAAEVPPIAEHQLWKIQEVKGKEGIYTIVRLTKEGAFDGSWSLKDNTAVPEGPIIASKETVEWHIEHIKNGVPHAISHVSSSSVCGMYLTAIL
;
A
#
# COMPACT_ATOMS: atom_id res chain seq x y z
N MET A 1 2.54 -11.80 15.60
CA MET A 1 3.82 -11.20 15.17
C MET A 1 3.46 -9.94 14.42
N SER A 2 3.85 -8.77 14.94
CA SER A 2 3.50 -7.44 14.42
C SER A 2 4.36 -7.08 13.21
N ILE A 3 3.79 -6.36 12.23
CA ILE A 3 4.56 -5.75 11.15
C ILE A 3 5.28 -4.54 11.73
N PRO A 4 6.58 -4.32 11.45
CA PRO A 4 7.23 -3.08 11.84
C PRO A 4 6.70 -1.92 10.97
N PHE A 5 5.68 -1.21 11.46
CA PHE A 5 4.99 -0.09 10.79
C PHE A 5 5.81 1.21 10.68
N ASP A 6 7.13 1.12 10.79
CA ASP A 6 8.04 2.24 10.51
C ASP A 6 9.22 1.84 9.60
N ALA A 7 9.19 0.60 9.08
CA ALA A 7 10.15 0.13 8.08
C ALA A 7 9.63 0.33 6.65
N LEU A 8 10.55 0.28 5.68
CA LEU A 8 10.20 0.18 4.26
C LEU A 8 9.84 -1.28 3.94
N HIS A 9 8.75 -1.45 3.20
CA HIS A 9 8.18 -2.74 2.81
C HIS A 9 7.94 -2.78 1.32
N THR A 10 8.07 -3.96 0.72
CA THR A 10 7.48 -4.25 -0.59
C THR A 10 6.06 -4.80 -0.39
N LEU A 11 5.12 -4.38 -1.24
CA LEU A 11 3.71 -4.78 -1.15
C LEU A 11 3.40 -5.73 -2.31
N ARG A 12 3.36 -7.05 -2.08
CA ARG A 12 3.14 -8.03 -3.16
C ARG A 12 1.64 -8.20 -3.46
N ALA A 13 1.29 -8.25 -4.74
CA ALA A 13 -0.07 -8.54 -5.15
C ALA A 13 -0.45 -10.00 -4.87
N SER A 14 -1.70 -10.21 -4.46
CA SER A 14 -2.30 -11.53 -4.26
C SER A 14 -3.55 -11.69 -5.14
N PRO A 15 -3.81 -12.89 -5.71
CA PRO A 15 -3.00 -14.11 -5.62
C PRO A 15 -1.64 -13.96 -6.30
N VAL A 16 -0.66 -14.78 -5.91
CA VAL A 16 0.66 -14.76 -6.51
C VAL A 16 0.56 -15.05 -8.01
N VAL A 17 0.87 -14.06 -8.84
CA VAL A 17 0.95 -14.22 -10.29
C VAL A 17 2.40 -14.55 -10.66
N GLY A 18 2.68 -15.80 -11.06
CA GLY A 18 3.97 -16.24 -11.61
C GLY A 18 5.11 -16.47 -10.61
N VAL A 19 6.25 -16.96 -11.12
CA VAL A 19 7.50 -17.11 -10.36
C VAL A 19 8.17 -15.74 -10.22
N GLY A 20 8.35 -15.26 -8.99
CA GLY A 20 8.94 -13.94 -8.70
C GLY A 20 7.97 -12.90 -8.17
N GLY A 21 6.65 -13.12 -8.31
CA GLY A 21 5.62 -12.18 -7.82
C GLY A 21 5.62 -10.83 -8.53
N VAL A 22 4.60 -10.02 -8.23
CA VAL A 22 4.52 -8.62 -8.66
C VAL A 22 4.19 -7.76 -7.46
N TYR A 23 4.75 -6.55 -7.43
CA TYR A 23 4.70 -5.65 -6.28
C TYR A 23 4.10 -4.31 -6.67
N ALA A 24 3.40 -3.68 -5.74
CA ALA A 24 2.85 -2.34 -5.93
C ALA A 24 3.99 -1.37 -6.24
N THR A 25 3.87 -0.68 -7.37
CA THR A 25 4.93 0.09 -8.01
C THR A 25 4.43 1.50 -8.22
N TRP A 26 5.20 2.45 -7.71
CA TRP A 26 4.98 3.87 -7.91
C TRP A 26 5.38 4.33 -9.31
N ASN A 27 4.54 5.20 -9.90
CA ASN A 27 4.73 5.76 -11.24
C ASN A 27 4.77 7.31 -11.28
N GLY A 28 4.80 7.98 -10.13
CA GLY A 28 4.76 9.44 -10.01
C GLY A 28 3.44 9.96 -9.45
N ILE A 29 3.44 11.19 -8.94
CA ILE A 29 2.24 11.88 -8.43
C ILE A 29 1.16 11.96 -9.52
N ASP A 30 -0.09 11.79 -9.10
CA ASP A 30 -1.31 11.73 -9.90
C ASP A 30 -1.30 10.60 -10.95
N LYS A 31 -0.40 9.63 -10.80
CA LYS A 31 -0.36 8.41 -11.60
C LYS A 31 -0.89 7.23 -10.80
N THR A 32 -1.48 6.28 -11.53
CA THR A 32 -1.88 4.99 -10.98
C THR A 32 -0.68 4.25 -10.40
N VAL A 33 -0.84 3.72 -9.19
CA VAL A 33 0.04 2.69 -8.64
C VAL A 33 -0.25 1.39 -9.40
N THR A 34 0.76 0.85 -10.08
CA THR A 34 0.63 -0.39 -10.86
C THR A 34 1.29 -1.55 -10.13
N VAL A 35 1.25 -2.75 -10.72
CA VAL A 35 2.06 -3.88 -10.25
C VAL A 35 3.17 -4.17 -11.26
N ALA A 36 4.37 -4.49 -10.78
CA ALA A 36 5.49 -4.89 -11.63
C ALA A 36 6.36 -5.94 -10.92
N ALA A 37 7.12 -6.72 -11.68
CA ALA A 37 8.12 -7.62 -11.10
C ALA A 37 9.22 -6.82 -10.39
N GLU A 38 9.82 -7.39 -9.35
CA GLU A 38 10.96 -6.79 -8.66
C GLU A 38 12.22 -7.00 -9.49
N VAL A 39 12.63 -5.97 -10.21
CA VAL A 39 13.86 -5.95 -11.02
C VAL A 39 14.66 -4.67 -10.71
N PRO A 40 16.00 -4.69 -10.83
CA PRO A 40 16.88 -3.60 -10.40
C PRO A 40 16.54 -2.15 -10.83
N PRO A 41 15.89 -1.87 -11.98
CA PRO A 41 15.47 -0.49 -12.27
C PRO A 41 14.13 -0.08 -11.61
N ILE A 42 13.35 -1.02 -11.07
CA ILE A 42 11.97 -0.79 -10.58
C ILE A 42 11.86 -1.06 -9.07
N ALA A 43 12.78 -1.83 -8.48
CA ALA A 43 12.74 -2.22 -7.06
C ALA A 43 12.62 -1.02 -6.11
N GLU A 44 13.32 0.08 -6.38
CA GLU A 44 13.23 1.31 -5.58
C GLU A 44 11.83 1.94 -5.62
N HIS A 45 11.07 1.69 -6.69
CA HIS A 45 9.71 2.19 -6.82
C HIS A 45 8.66 1.31 -6.13
N GLN A 46 9.08 0.19 -5.56
CA GLN A 46 8.22 -0.79 -4.90
C GLN A 46 8.33 -0.74 -3.38
N LEU A 47 9.08 0.24 -2.85
CA LEU A 47 9.26 0.47 -1.42
C LEU A 47 8.21 1.44 -0.89
N TRP A 48 7.48 0.99 0.13
CA TRP A 48 6.42 1.73 0.79
C TRP A 48 6.63 1.71 2.30
N LYS A 49 6.40 2.83 2.95
CA LYS A 49 6.31 2.92 4.40
C LYS A 49 4.85 2.87 4.82
N ILE A 50 4.51 1.93 5.69
CA ILE A 50 3.15 1.77 6.23
C ILE A 50 3.16 2.27 7.66
N GLN A 51 2.56 3.41 7.95
CA GLN A 51 2.65 4.05 9.28
C GLN A 51 1.30 4.08 9.99
N GLU A 52 1.28 3.70 11.27
CA GLU A 52 0.10 3.80 12.11
C GLU A 52 -0.33 5.26 12.32
N VAL A 53 -1.63 5.52 12.26
CA VAL A 53 -2.19 6.82 12.60
C VAL A 53 -2.41 6.89 14.11
N LYS A 54 -1.70 7.82 14.76
CA LYS A 54 -1.76 7.98 16.22
C LYS A 54 -3.21 8.21 16.69
N GLY A 55 -3.66 7.35 17.60
CA GLY A 55 -5.00 7.44 18.18
C GLY A 55 -6.11 6.75 17.37
N LYS A 56 -5.77 6.06 16.28
CA LYS A 56 -6.73 5.31 15.45
C LYS A 56 -6.25 3.87 15.24
N GLU A 57 -6.78 2.93 16.02
CA GLU A 57 -6.45 1.51 15.90
C GLU A 57 -6.86 0.96 14.53
N GLY A 58 -5.99 0.17 13.90
CA GLY A 58 -6.22 -0.43 12.58
C GLY A 58 -6.14 0.56 11.41
N ILE A 59 -5.82 1.83 11.65
CA ILE A 59 -5.71 2.87 10.64
C ILE A 59 -4.25 3.23 10.38
N TYR A 60 -3.90 3.24 9.10
CA TYR A 60 -2.54 3.40 8.61
C TYR A 60 -2.48 4.40 7.47
N THR A 61 -1.28 4.85 7.16
CA THR A 61 -0.97 5.60 5.94
C THR A 61 0.04 4.79 5.15
N ILE A 62 -0.13 4.75 3.83
CA ILE A 62 0.80 4.05 2.93
C ILE A 62 1.48 5.13 2.10
N VAL A 63 2.74 5.39 2.44
CA VAL A 63 3.52 6.50 1.88
C VAL A 63 4.77 5.99 1.18
N ARG A 64 5.19 6.70 0.14
CA ARG A 64 6.51 6.53 -0.46
C ARG A 64 7.44 7.59 0.12
N LEU A 65 8.66 7.16 0.44
CA LEU A 65 9.73 8.05 0.82
C LEU A 65 10.79 8.10 -0.29
N THR A 66 11.47 9.23 -0.43
CA THR A 66 12.70 9.32 -1.24
C THR A 66 13.83 8.56 -0.55
N LYS A 67 14.96 8.37 -1.24
CA LYS A 67 16.16 7.74 -0.64
C LYS A 67 16.67 8.49 0.59
N GLU A 68 16.44 9.80 0.62
CA GLU A 68 16.80 10.71 1.71
C GLU A 68 15.76 10.71 2.84
N GLY A 69 14.70 9.91 2.72
CA GLY A 69 13.63 9.78 3.72
C GLY A 69 12.57 10.88 3.65
N ALA A 70 12.57 11.72 2.63
CA ALA A 70 11.55 12.76 2.44
C ALA A 70 10.25 12.14 1.90
N PHE A 71 9.10 12.72 2.25
CA PHE A 71 7.82 12.29 1.68
C PHE A 71 7.78 12.53 0.17
N ASP A 72 7.50 11.47 -0.59
CA ASP A 72 7.45 11.47 -2.07
C ASP A 72 6.02 11.25 -2.59
N GLY A 73 5.09 10.92 -1.69
CA GLY A 73 3.67 10.76 -1.98
C GLY A 73 3.01 9.64 -1.17
N SER A 74 1.72 9.45 -1.37
CA SER A 74 0.91 8.47 -0.64
C SER A 74 -0.15 7.84 -1.53
N TRP A 75 -0.61 6.67 -1.12
CA TRP A 75 -1.76 6.04 -1.77
C TRP A 75 -3.01 6.88 -1.51
N SER A 76 -3.77 7.12 -2.58
CA SER A 76 -5.07 7.77 -2.57
C SER A 76 -5.99 7.13 -3.61
N LEU A 77 -7.29 7.44 -3.55
CA LEU A 77 -8.26 7.11 -4.58
C LEU A 77 -8.41 8.29 -5.52
N LYS A 78 -8.52 8.03 -6.83
CA LYS A 78 -8.58 9.08 -7.86
C LYS A 78 -9.67 10.12 -7.63
N ASP A 79 -10.83 9.69 -7.15
CA ASP A 79 -12.01 10.55 -7.02
C ASP A 79 -12.37 10.88 -5.56
N ASN A 80 -11.56 10.45 -4.58
CA ASN A 80 -11.87 10.56 -3.15
C ASN A 80 -13.30 10.06 -2.78
N THR A 81 -13.89 9.25 -3.65
CA THR A 81 -15.28 8.80 -3.56
C THR A 81 -15.44 7.73 -2.48
N ALA A 82 -16.63 7.74 -1.87
CA ALA A 82 -17.10 6.79 -0.87
C ALA A 82 -17.06 5.31 -1.30
N VAL A 83 -16.87 5.05 -2.60
CA VAL A 83 -16.64 3.71 -3.14
C VAL A 83 -15.33 3.81 -3.91
N PRO A 84 -14.34 2.93 -3.68
CA PRO A 84 -13.13 2.88 -4.50
C PRO A 84 -13.48 2.25 -5.86
N GLU A 85 -14.24 2.97 -6.68
CA GLU A 85 -14.38 2.72 -8.11
C GLU A 85 -13.23 3.41 -8.81
N GLY A 86 -12.03 2.86 -8.71
CA GLY A 86 -10.89 3.46 -9.39
C GLY A 86 -9.54 2.90 -8.99
N PRO A 87 -8.52 3.17 -9.81
CA PRO A 87 -7.16 2.80 -9.48
C PRO A 87 -6.70 3.52 -8.20
N ILE A 88 -5.86 2.85 -7.41
CA ILE A 88 -5.03 3.56 -6.44
C ILE A 88 -4.12 4.50 -7.21
N ILE A 89 -4.11 5.77 -6.83
CA ILE A 89 -3.21 6.77 -7.36
C ILE A 89 -2.21 7.20 -6.29
N ALA A 90 -1.09 7.71 -6.75
CA ALA A 90 -0.14 8.46 -5.96
C ALA A 90 -0.62 9.90 -5.77
N SER A 91 -0.78 10.36 -4.53
CA SER A 91 -1.16 11.73 -4.19
C SER A 91 -0.09 12.44 -3.35
N LYS A 92 -0.12 13.77 -3.34
CA LYS A 92 0.67 14.60 -2.40
C LYS A 92 0.05 14.67 -1.01
N GLU A 93 -1.21 14.26 -0.88
CA GLU A 93 -1.96 14.25 0.37
C GLU A 93 -2.04 12.85 0.96
N THR A 94 -1.75 12.76 2.26
CA THR A 94 -1.82 11.49 2.99
C THR A 94 -3.27 11.08 3.20
N VAL A 95 -3.61 9.89 2.72
CA VAL A 95 -4.91 9.26 2.96
C VAL A 95 -4.78 8.15 3.98
N GLU A 96 -5.77 8.05 4.84
CA GLU A 96 -5.89 7.02 5.85
C GLU A 96 -6.53 5.76 5.27
N TRP A 97 -5.96 4.62 5.65
CA TRP A 97 -6.34 3.29 5.20
C TRP A 97 -6.57 2.40 6.41
N HIS A 98 -7.73 1.76 6.48
CA HIS A 98 -7.96 0.65 7.38
C HIS A 98 -7.28 -0.61 6.82
N ILE A 99 -6.38 -1.20 7.61
CA ILE A 99 -5.63 -2.40 7.24
C ILE A 99 -5.96 -3.55 8.19
N GLU A 100 -6.48 -4.66 7.66
CA GLU A 100 -6.78 -5.87 8.44
C GLU A 100 -5.77 -7.00 8.15
N HIS A 101 -5.33 -7.66 9.21
CA HIS A 101 -4.42 -8.80 9.12
C HIS A 101 -5.16 -10.12 8.90
N ILE A 102 -4.64 -10.98 8.02
CA ILE A 102 -5.16 -12.35 7.89
C ILE A 102 -4.63 -13.19 9.05
N LYS A 103 -5.53 -13.79 9.85
CA LYS A 103 -5.16 -14.84 10.83
C LYS A 103 -5.19 -16.24 10.22
N ASN A 104 -4.73 -16.40 8.97
CA ASN A 104 -4.81 -17.68 8.24
C ASN A 104 -3.47 -18.43 8.17
N GLY A 105 -2.55 -18.19 9.11
CA GLY A 105 -1.28 -18.94 9.20
C GLY A 105 -0.21 -18.55 8.18
N VAL A 106 -0.46 -17.57 7.30
CA VAL A 106 0.57 -16.92 6.48
C VAL A 106 1.12 -15.72 7.26
N PRO A 107 2.38 -15.76 7.73
CA PRO A 107 3.00 -14.62 8.39
C PRO A 107 3.00 -13.41 7.45
N HIS A 108 2.72 -12.21 7.98
CA HIS A 108 2.79 -10.93 7.26
C HIS A 108 1.75 -10.69 6.15
N ALA A 109 0.81 -11.60 5.91
CA ALA A 109 -0.26 -11.34 4.94
C ALA A 109 -1.22 -10.24 5.42
N ILE A 110 -1.47 -9.24 4.56
CA ILE A 110 -2.51 -8.23 4.75
C ILE A 110 -3.75 -8.67 3.94
N SER A 111 -4.87 -8.77 4.65
CA SER A 111 -6.14 -9.21 4.06
C SER A 111 -6.76 -8.09 3.26
N HIS A 112 -6.89 -6.94 3.92
CA HIS A 112 -7.75 -5.85 3.49
C HIS A 112 -7.03 -4.53 3.67
N VAL A 113 -6.99 -3.73 2.61
CA VAL A 113 -6.66 -2.30 2.65
C VAL A 113 -7.89 -1.57 2.10
N SER A 114 -8.54 -0.75 2.93
CA SER A 114 -9.73 0.03 2.57
C SER A 114 -9.55 1.47 3.04
N SER A 115 -10.03 2.47 2.31
CA SER A 115 -9.90 3.86 2.77
C SER A 115 -10.79 4.06 4.00
N SER A 116 -10.28 4.74 5.04
CA SER A 116 -11.04 4.99 6.27
C SER A 116 -12.27 5.88 6.06
N SER A 117 -12.42 6.47 4.87
CA SER A 117 -13.52 7.35 4.52
C SER A 117 -14.85 6.62 4.35
N VAL A 118 -14.94 5.36 3.85
CA VAL A 118 -16.19 4.57 3.79
C VAL A 118 -15.94 3.05 3.65
N CYS A 119 -16.83 2.27 4.26
CA CYS A 119 -16.96 0.80 4.20
C CYS A 119 -17.21 0.26 2.77
N GLY A 120 -16.29 -0.58 2.26
CA GLY A 120 -16.59 -1.54 1.19
C GLY A 120 -15.76 -1.44 -0.10
N MET A 121 -14.54 -2.02 -0.09
CA MET A 121 -13.95 -2.92 -1.12
C MET A 121 -12.46 -3.15 -0.84
N TYR A 122 -11.92 -4.27 -1.32
CA TYR A 122 -10.77 -4.98 -0.75
C TYR A 122 -9.54 -4.99 -1.68
N LEU A 123 -8.39 -4.49 -1.21
CA LEU A 123 -7.10 -4.94 -1.73
C LEU A 123 -6.50 -5.99 -0.79
N THR A 124 -6.20 -7.17 -1.34
CA THR A 124 -5.38 -8.18 -0.67
C THR A 124 -3.94 -8.02 -1.13
N ALA A 125 -3.08 -7.53 -0.24
CA ALA A 125 -1.65 -7.46 -0.45
C ALA A 125 -0.96 -8.45 0.50
N ILE A 126 -0.18 -9.38 -0.02
CA ILE A 126 0.64 -10.26 0.83
C ILE A 126 1.99 -9.55 1.00
N LEU A 127 2.50 -9.41 2.22
CA LEU A 127 3.90 -8.98 2.43
C LEU A 127 4.80 -10.21 2.36
#